data_AF-A0A924TBB9-F1
#
_entry.id   AF-A0A924TBB9-F1
#
_cell.length_a   1.000
_cell.length_b   1.000
_cell.length_c   1.000
_cell.angle_alpha   90.00
_cell.angle_beta   90.00
_cell.angle_gamma   90.00
#
_symmetry.space_group_name_H-M   'P 1'
#
loop_
_entity.id
_entity.type
_entity.pdbx_description
1 polymer ?
#
loop_
_entity_poly.entity_id
_entity_poly.type
_entity_poly.pdbx_seq_one_letter_code
_entity_poly.pdbx_strand_id
1 'polypeptide(L)'
;MSTLDPDLARYFADLGTQFSPLPANPTPLERRARYWALCGLGKTPLPSNVTINDVTLELEAGKVPARLFYGHDGSDEPVPTIIY
;
A
#
# COMPACT_ATOMS: atom_id res chain seq x y z
N MET A 1 0.43 -15.76 27.47
CA MET A 1 -0.71 -15.36 26.61
C MET A 1 -0.21 -14.32 25.63
N SER A 2 -0.61 -14.38 24.37
CA SER A 2 -0.25 -13.36 23.37
C SER A 2 -0.74 -12.00 23.85
N THR A 3 0.09 -10.97 23.76
CA THR A 3 -0.29 -9.57 24.06
C THR A 3 -1.13 -8.95 22.94
N LEU A 4 -1.38 -9.69 21.86
CA LEU A 4 -2.23 -9.26 20.76
C LEU A 4 -3.70 -9.24 21.16
N ASP A 5 -4.42 -8.28 20.61
CA ASP A 5 -5.87 -8.31 20.51
C ASP A 5 -6.34 -9.67 19.92
N PRO A 6 -7.37 -10.33 20.50
CA PRO A 6 -7.82 -11.64 20.07
C PRO A 6 -8.25 -11.73 18.60
N ASP A 7 -8.86 -10.67 18.06
CA ASP A 7 -9.31 -10.65 16.67
C ASP A 7 -8.11 -10.48 15.74
N LEU A 8 -7.14 -9.65 16.13
CA LEU A 8 -5.88 -9.54 15.40
C LEU A 8 -5.08 -10.86 15.42
N ALA A 9 -5.08 -11.58 16.54
CA ALA A 9 -4.45 -12.89 16.65
C ALA A 9 -5.13 -13.92 15.74
N ARG A 10 -6.47 -13.92 15.67
CA ARG A 10 -7.24 -14.79 14.77
C ARG A 10 -6.93 -14.46 13.31
N TYR A 11 -6.94 -13.18 12.95
CA TYR A 11 -6.63 -12.72 11.60
C TYR A 11 -5.24 -13.20 11.12
N PHE A 12 -4.22 -13.09 11.95
CA PHE A 12 -2.88 -13.58 11.59
C PHE A 12 -2.79 -15.11 11.53
N ALA A 13 -3.52 -15.83 12.38
CA ALA A 13 -3.61 -17.29 12.29
C ALA A 13 -4.24 -17.71 10.95
N ASP A 14 -5.34 -17.07 10.55
CA ASP A 14 -6.02 -17.34 9.28
C ASP A 14 -5.13 -17.01 8.08
N LEU A 15 -4.41 -15.89 8.10
CA LEU A 15 -3.43 -15.55 7.07
C LEU A 15 -2.32 -16.62 6.96
N GLY A 16 -1.86 -17.17 8.09
CA GLY A 16 -0.87 -18.24 8.12
C GLY A 16 -1.33 -19.54 7.45
N THR A 17 -2.65 -19.79 7.39
CA THR A 17 -3.20 -20.95 6.67
C THR A 17 -3.26 -20.73 5.15
N GLN A 18 -3.42 -19.49 4.71
CA GLN A 18 -3.56 -19.13 3.29
C GLN A 18 -2.22 -19.00 2.57
N PHE A 19 -1.16 -18.72 3.33
CA PHE A 19 0.15 -18.43 2.78
C PHE A 19 1.21 -19.35 3.36
N SER A 20 1.87 -20.11 2.47
CA SER A 20 3.03 -20.90 2.86
C SER A 20 4.12 -19.99 3.48
N PRO A 21 4.86 -20.48 4.49
CA PRO A 21 6.00 -19.76 5.04
C PRO A 21 6.98 -19.36 3.94
N LEU A 22 7.61 -18.20 4.09
CA LEU A 22 8.76 -17.88 3.25
C LEU A 22 9.89 -18.89 3.50
N PRO A 23 10.74 -19.17 2.50
CA PRO A 23 11.96 -19.95 2.74
C PRO A 23 12.85 -19.24 3.77
N ALA A 24 13.76 -19.97 4.41
CA ALA A 24 14.62 -19.40 5.47
C ALA A 24 15.46 -18.20 4.98
N ASN A 25 15.84 -18.20 3.70
CA ASN A 25 16.62 -17.14 3.05
C ASN A 25 15.92 -16.68 1.76
N PRO A 26 14.80 -15.92 1.86
CA PRO A 26 14.08 -15.48 0.68
C PRO A 26 14.87 -14.39 -0.04
N THR A 27 14.93 -14.50 -1.36
CA THR A 27 15.47 -13.50 -2.28
C THR A 27 14.71 -12.18 -2.13
N PRO A 28 15.30 -11.03 -2.52
CA PRO A 28 14.60 -9.75 -2.52
C PRO A 28 13.29 -9.77 -3.31
N LEU A 29 13.22 -10.52 -4.41
CA LEU A 29 12.02 -10.64 -5.23
C LEU A 29 10.90 -11.39 -4.49
N GLU A 30 11.20 -12.50 -3.83
CA GLU A 30 10.23 -13.28 -3.05
C GLU A 30 9.67 -12.46 -1.89
N ARG A 31 10.51 -11.66 -1.22
CA ARG A 31 10.07 -10.73 -0.16
C ARG A 31 9.09 -9.69 -0.70
N ARG A 32 9.41 -9.06 -1.85
CA ARG A 32 8.54 -8.08 -2.50
C ARG A 32 7.22 -8.69 -2.95
N ALA A 33 7.26 -9.89 -3.52
CA ALA A 33 6.06 -10.60 -3.96
C ALA A 33 5.14 -10.92 -2.78
N ARG A 34 5.69 -11.45 -1.67
CA ARG A 34 4.92 -11.71 -0.43
C ARG A 34 4.31 -10.43 0.13
N TYR A 35 5.09 -9.35 0.20
CA TYR A 35 4.61 -8.05 0.68
C TYR A 35 3.42 -7.56 -0.14
N TRP A 36 3.54 -7.54 -1.47
CA TRP A 36 2.46 -7.07 -2.34
C TRP A 36 1.20 -7.93 -2.30
N ALA A 37 1.36 -9.26 -2.14
CA ALA A 37 0.23 -10.16 -1.95
C ALA A 37 -0.56 -9.82 -0.66
N LEU A 38 0.15 -9.61 0.46
CA LEU A 38 -0.47 -9.24 1.74
C LEU A 38 -1.10 -7.85 1.70
N CYS A 39 -0.41 -6.85 1.12
CA CYS A 39 -0.97 -5.51 0.94
C CYS A 39 -2.24 -5.54 0.08
N GLY A 40 -2.31 -6.43 -0.91
CA GLY A 40 -3.49 -6.62 -1.75
C GLY A 40 -4.75 -7.03 -0.99
N LEU A 41 -4.62 -7.83 0.07
CA LEU A 41 -5.76 -8.27 0.90
C LEU A 41 -6.39 -7.14 1.70
N GLY A 42 -5.57 -6.17 2.13
CA GLY A 42 -6.01 -5.01 2.91
C GLY A 42 -6.39 -3.79 2.07
N LYS A 43 -6.37 -3.89 0.73
CA LYS A 43 -6.71 -2.75 -0.12
C LYS A 43 -8.18 -2.40 0.03
N THR A 44 -8.44 -1.24 0.61
CA THR A 44 -9.74 -0.59 0.52
C THR A 44 -9.89 0.04 -0.87
N PRO A 45 -11.09 -0.04 -1.47
CA PRO A 45 -11.37 0.71 -2.68
C PRO A 45 -11.21 2.21 -2.39
N LEU A 46 -10.66 2.94 -3.35
CA LEU A 46 -10.56 4.39 -3.24
C LEU A 46 -11.96 5.01 -3.31
N PRO A 47 -12.19 6.14 -2.62
CA PRO A 47 -13.42 6.90 -2.78
C PRO A 47 -13.66 7.30 -4.24
N SER A 48 -14.92 7.30 -4.68
CA SER A 48 -15.30 7.55 -6.08
C SER A 48 -14.97 8.95 -6.59
N ASN A 49 -14.70 9.90 -5.70
CA ASN A 49 -14.32 11.27 -6.02
C ASN A 49 -12.79 11.48 -6.11
N VAL A 50 -11.99 10.41 -5.99
CA VAL A 50 -10.53 10.48 -6.13
C VAL A 50 -10.12 10.15 -7.55
N THR A 51 -9.45 11.09 -8.19
CA THR A 51 -8.77 10.90 -9.47
C THR A 51 -7.32 10.48 -9.23
N ILE A 52 -6.86 9.49 -9.98
CA ILE A 52 -5.47 8.99 -9.92
C ILE A 52 -4.76 9.39 -11.21
N ASN A 53 -3.63 10.08 -11.08
CA ASN A 53 -2.75 10.41 -12.19
C ASN A 53 -1.35 9.87 -11.93
N ASP A 54 -0.86 9.03 -12.85
CA ASP A 54 0.55 8.66 -12.88
C ASP A 54 1.34 9.79 -13.56
N VAL A 55 2.29 10.36 -12.83
CA VAL A 55 3.11 11.50 -13.27
C VAL A 55 4.59 11.15 -13.18
N THR A 56 5.42 11.85 -13.94
CA THR A 56 6.89 11.76 -13.82
C THR A 56 7.40 13.08 -13.30
N LEU A 57 8.14 13.05 -12.20
CA LEU A 57 8.81 14.20 -11.61
C LEU A 57 10.23 14.28 -12.16
N GLU A 58 10.63 15.46 -12.61
CA GLU A 58 12.00 15.76 -13.01
C GLU A 58 12.72 16.32 -11.78
N LEU A 59 13.57 15.51 -11.14
CA LEU A 59 14.37 15.91 -9.99
C LEU A 59 15.84 16.00 -10.38
N GLU A 60 16.68 16.60 -9.52
CA GLU A 60 18.13 16.66 -9.74
C GLU A 60 18.77 15.28 -9.95
N ALA A 61 18.23 14.26 -9.27
CA ALA A 61 18.67 12.87 -9.38
C ALA A 61 18.12 12.13 -10.62
N GLY A 62 17.30 12.80 -11.44
CA GLY A 62 16.67 12.25 -12.64
C GLY A 62 15.15 12.11 -12.53
N LYS A 63 14.59 11.34 -13.47
CA LYS A 63 13.15 11.12 -13.61
C LYS A 63 12.64 10.12 -12.59
N VAL A 64 11.70 10.53 -11.76
CA VAL A 64 11.10 9.68 -10.73
C VAL A 64 9.60 9.54 -11.00
N PRO A 65 9.07 8.30 -11.13
CA PRO A 65 7.63 8.09 -11.24
C PRO A 65 6.96 8.42 -9.90
N ALA A 66 5.85 9.16 -9.96
CA ALA A 66 5.01 9.45 -8.81
C ALA A 66 3.54 9.24 -9.17
N ARG A 67 2.71 9.01 -8.17
CA ARG A 67 1.27 8.86 -8.33
C ARG A 67 0.55 9.94 -7.52
N LEU A 68 -0.18 10.79 -8.23
CA LEU A 68 -1.01 11.83 -7.62
C LEU A 68 -2.41 11.27 -7.37
N PHE A 69 -2.87 11.43 -6.13
CA PHE A 69 -4.26 11.18 -5.72
C PHE A 69 -4.90 12.52 -5.44
N TYR A 70 -5.90 12.89 -6.25
CA TYR A 70 -6.59 14.18 -6.13
C TYR A 70 -8.08 13.95 -5.85
N GLY A 71 -8.54 14.36 -4.67
CA GLY A 71 -9.95 14.37 -4.34
C GLY A 71 -10.63 15.62 -4.90
N HIS A 72 -11.68 15.46 -5.69
CA HIS A 72 -12.50 16.57 -6.14
C HIS A 72 -13.52 16.91 -5.05
N ASP A 73 -13.40 18.09 -4.44
CA ASP A 73 -14.43 18.70 -3.59
C ASP A 73 -15.22 19.81 -4.31
N GLY A 74 -14.86 20.10 -5.56
CA GLY A 74 -15.48 21.15 -6.39
C GLY A 74 -14.99 22.56 -6.08
N SER A 75 -13.96 22.70 -5.24
CA SER A 75 -13.31 23.97 -4.93
C SER A 75 -12.18 24.28 -5.91
N ASP A 76 -12.07 25.54 -6.33
CA ASP A 76 -10.94 26.05 -7.11
C ASP A 76 -9.81 26.58 -6.20
N GLU A 77 -9.90 26.37 -4.88
CA GLU A 77 -8.89 26.84 -3.93
C GLU A 77 -7.64 25.93 -3.93
N PRO A 78 -6.44 26.52 -3.75
CA PRO A 78 -5.23 25.73 -3.54
C PRO A 78 -5.31 24.89 -2.27
N VAL A 79 -5.19 23.56 -2.41
CA VAL A 79 -5.15 22.63 -1.28
C VAL A 79 -3.72 22.21 -0.93
N PRO A 80 -3.39 21.97 0.35
CA PRO A 80 -2.09 21.47 0.73
C PRO A 80 -1.84 20.09 0.11
N THR A 81 -0.64 19.90 -0.43
CA THR A 81 -0.22 18.61 -0.99
C THR A 81 0.49 17.77 0.07
N ILE A 82 0.03 16.54 0.27
CA ILE A 82 0.67 15.55 1.15
C ILE A 82 1.62 14.69 0.32
N ILE A 83 2.86 14.53 0.80
CA ILE A 83 3.85 13.62 0.22
C ILE A 83 3.88 12.35 1.09
N TYR A 84 3.62 11.19 0.49
CA TYR A 84 3.62 9.87 1.14
C TYR A 84 4.72 8.97 0.57
#